data_AF-A0A084ALY1-F1
#
_entry.id   AF-A0A084ALY1-F1
#
_cell.length_a   1.000
_cell.length_b   1.000
_cell.length_c   1.000
_cell.angle_alpha   90.00
_cell.angle_beta   90.00
_cell.angle_gamma   90.00
#
_symmetry.space_group_name_H-M   'P 1'
#
loop_
_entity.id
_entity.type
_entity.pdbx_description
1 polymer ?
#
loop_
_entity_poly.entity_id
_entity_poly.type
_entity_poly.pdbx_seq_one_letter_code
_entity_poly.pdbx_strand_id
1 'polypeptide(L)'
;MSSQKPWRDWLYLFIISTQLFGMVALDLVAFYPKSLWEAPSAPLHFLVALRQTYVASSGDPFFAQESHDPWFQIFLYIEGLVQFPLAAYLVYQLASTKPTAGPTELAGLAFGCVTAMGAAACCTEVWHMGPDVLSEKHKPSLLYGTYLPFSIVPTLMAVDMYLRLLPRVQAGGDKAKIQ
;
A
#
# COMPACT_ATOMS: atom_id res chain seq x y z
N MET A 1 9.41 -32.89 4.54
CA MET A 1 7.99 -32.51 4.36
C MET A 1 7.96 -31.11 3.76
N SER A 2 7.42 -30.94 2.55
CA SER A 2 7.29 -29.60 1.96
C SER A 2 6.31 -28.80 2.81
N SER A 3 6.82 -27.81 3.56
CA SER A 3 5.95 -26.86 4.27
C SER A 3 5.09 -26.17 3.20
N GLN A 4 3.78 -26.41 3.22
CA GLN A 4 2.86 -25.79 2.28
C GLN A 4 2.78 -24.29 2.58
N LYS A 5 2.68 -23.47 1.52
CA LYS A 5 2.52 -22.02 1.65
C LYS A 5 1.25 -21.72 2.47
N PRO A 6 1.34 -20.93 3.56
CA PRO A 6 0.17 -20.53 4.33
C PRO A 6 -0.87 -19.83 3.45
N TRP A 7 -2.16 -20.10 3.68
CA TRP A 7 -3.23 -19.47 2.91
C TRP A 7 -3.24 -17.93 3.05
N ARG A 8 -2.78 -17.41 4.21
CA ARG A 8 -2.67 -15.98 4.51
C ARG A 8 -1.75 -15.26 3.54
N ASP A 9 -0.73 -15.95 3.02
CA ASP A 9 0.21 -15.37 2.06
C ASP A 9 -0.48 -15.05 0.71
N TRP A 10 -1.53 -15.80 0.36
CA TRP A 10 -2.37 -15.50 -0.81
C TRP A 10 -3.25 -14.27 -0.58
N LEU A 11 -3.77 -14.10 0.64
CA LEU A 11 -4.50 -12.89 1.02
C LEU A 11 -3.59 -11.67 0.96
N TYR A 12 -2.36 -11.77 1.49
CA TYR A 12 -1.37 -10.70 1.39
C TYR A 12 -1.01 -10.40 -0.06
N LEU A 13 -0.80 -11.41 -0.90
CA LEU A 13 -0.55 -11.21 -2.32
C LEU A 13 -1.69 -10.43 -2.99
N PHE A 14 -2.94 -10.80 -2.74
CA PHE A 14 -4.11 -10.12 -3.32
C PHE A 14 -4.16 -8.64 -2.93
N ILE A 15 -4.00 -8.35 -1.64
CA ILE A 15 -4.07 -6.98 -1.10
C ILE A 15 -2.89 -6.14 -1.61
N ILE A 16 -1.66 -6.65 -1.55
CA ILE A 16 -0.47 -5.92 -2.01
C ILE A 16 -0.54 -5.71 -3.53
N SER A 17 -1.04 -6.68 -4.30
CA SER A 17 -1.21 -6.51 -5.76
C SER A 17 -2.23 -5.42 -6.08
N THR A 18 -3.34 -5.37 -5.33
CA THR A 18 -4.35 -4.31 -5.48
C THR A 18 -3.75 -2.94 -5.14
N GLN A 19 -2.98 -2.86 -4.07
CA GLN A 19 -2.30 -1.64 -3.66
C GLN A 19 -1.24 -1.21 -4.67
N LEU A 20 -0.42 -2.14 -5.17
CA LEU A 20 0.59 -1.89 -6.19
C LEU A 20 -0.04 -1.34 -7.48
N PHE A 21 -1.20 -1.86 -7.87
CA PHE A 21 -1.97 -1.30 -8.97
C PHE A 21 -2.42 0.14 -8.67
N GLY A 22 -2.98 0.39 -7.48
CA GLY A 22 -3.36 1.74 -7.03
C GLY A 22 -2.20 2.73 -7.08
N MET A 23 -1.03 2.34 -6.56
CA MET A 23 0.19 3.14 -6.61
C MET A 23 0.56 3.55 -8.03
N VAL A 24 0.59 2.59 -8.96
CA VAL A 24 0.99 2.87 -10.35
C VAL A 24 -0.07 3.70 -11.07
N ALA A 25 -1.35 3.44 -10.80
CA ALA A 25 -2.46 3.98 -11.58
C ALA A 25 -3.02 5.31 -11.03
N LEU A 26 -2.79 5.63 -9.76
CA LEU A 26 -3.29 6.84 -9.09
C LEU A 26 -2.16 7.60 -8.41
N ASP A 27 -1.48 6.99 -7.45
CA ASP A 27 -0.61 7.71 -6.51
C ASP A 27 0.65 8.27 -7.19
N LEU A 28 1.35 7.40 -7.93
CA LEU A 28 2.60 7.74 -8.61
C LEU A 28 2.40 8.54 -9.88
N VAL A 29 1.16 8.68 -10.36
CA VAL A 29 0.85 9.53 -11.54
C VAL A 29 1.26 10.98 -11.27
N ALA A 30 1.22 11.43 -10.02
CA ALA A 30 1.74 12.73 -9.61
C ALA A 30 3.23 12.94 -9.94
N PHE A 31 4.01 11.86 -10.03
CA PHE A 31 5.43 11.89 -10.38
C PHE A 31 5.70 11.59 -11.85
N TYR A 32 4.69 11.20 -12.63
CA TYR A 32 4.87 10.90 -14.05
C TYR A 32 5.08 12.18 -14.85
N PRO A 33 6.03 12.19 -15.81
CA PRO A 33 6.17 13.31 -16.74
C PRO A 33 4.83 13.62 -17.40
N LYS A 34 4.41 14.89 -17.31
CA LYS A 34 3.14 15.37 -17.86
C LYS A 34 2.94 14.99 -19.34
N SER A 35 4.02 14.96 -20.11
CA SER A 35 4.00 14.53 -21.53
C SER A 35 3.48 13.11 -21.76
N LEU A 36 3.48 12.25 -20.74
CA LEU A 36 3.04 10.86 -20.85
C LEU A 36 1.54 10.69 -20.60
N TRP A 37 0.87 11.61 -19.90
CA TRP A 37 -0.52 11.42 -19.45
C TRP A 37 -1.44 12.64 -19.61
N GLU A 38 -0.93 13.87 -19.59
CA GLU A 38 -1.76 15.09 -19.54
C GLU A 38 -2.48 15.37 -20.88
N ALA A 39 -1.76 15.26 -22.01
CA ALA A 39 -2.34 15.53 -23.32
C ALA A 39 -3.28 14.40 -23.80
N PRO A 40 -4.38 14.70 -24.52
CA PRO A 40 -5.28 13.67 -25.06
C PRO A 40 -4.61 12.67 -26.01
N SER A 41 -3.51 13.07 -26.66
CA SER A 41 -2.70 12.22 -27.53
C SER A 41 -1.62 11.42 -26.80
N ALA A 42 -1.48 11.61 -25.48
CA ALA A 42 -0.44 10.96 -24.70
C ALA A 42 -0.75 9.47 -24.49
N PRO A 43 0.27 8.60 -24.44
CA PRO A 43 0.06 7.15 -24.38
C PRO A 43 -0.66 6.69 -23.11
N LEU A 44 -0.52 7.43 -22.00
CA LEU A 44 -1.15 7.11 -20.71
C LEU A 44 -2.30 8.06 -20.37
N HIS A 45 -2.93 8.69 -21.37
CA HIS A 45 -4.04 9.62 -21.11
C HIS A 45 -5.23 8.97 -20.39
N PHE A 46 -5.39 7.64 -20.51
CA PHE A 46 -6.41 6.89 -19.78
C PHE A 46 -6.29 7.05 -18.24
N LEU A 47 -5.11 7.40 -17.70
CA LEU A 47 -4.91 7.67 -16.29
C LEU A 47 -5.70 8.89 -15.81
N VAL A 48 -5.90 9.89 -16.67
CA VAL A 48 -6.76 11.05 -16.38
C VAL A 48 -8.21 10.60 -16.22
N ALA A 49 -8.70 9.82 -17.17
CA ALA A 49 -10.06 9.27 -17.13
C ALA A 49 -10.25 8.36 -15.91
N LEU A 50 -9.24 7.56 -15.56
CA LEU A 50 -9.26 6.70 -14.38
C LEU A 50 -9.35 7.53 -13.09
N ARG A 51 -8.51 8.56 -12.93
CA ARG A 51 -8.54 9.46 -11.76
C ARG A 51 -9.88 10.19 -11.65
N GLN A 52 -10.40 10.71 -12.77
CA GLN A 52 -11.71 11.37 -12.79
C GLN A 52 -12.84 10.40 -12.40
N THR A 53 -12.83 9.18 -12.93
CA THR A 53 -13.81 8.14 -12.59
C THR A 53 -13.71 7.76 -11.11
N TYR A 54 -12.48 7.59 -10.62
CA TYR A 54 -12.22 7.31 -9.21
C TYR A 54 -12.81 8.41 -8.33
N VAL A 55 -12.39 9.67 -8.51
CA VAL A 55 -12.87 10.81 -7.72
C VAL A 55 -14.40 10.97 -7.81
N ALA A 56 -14.99 10.80 -8.98
CA ALA A 56 -16.44 10.90 -9.15
C ALA A 56 -17.20 9.80 -8.40
N SER A 57 -16.61 8.61 -8.26
CA SER A 57 -17.24 7.46 -7.58
C SER A 57 -16.95 7.42 -6.07
N SER A 58 -15.75 7.78 -5.66
CA SER A 58 -15.27 7.69 -4.27
C SER A 58 -15.47 8.98 -3.50
N GLY A 59 -15.55 10.12 -4.18
CA GLY A 59 -15.53 11.44 -3.56
C GLY A 59 -14.19 11.74 -2.87
N ASP A 60 -13.12 11.04 -3.22
CA ASP A 60 -11.85 11.11 -2.50
C ASP A 60 -11.20 12.52 -2.62
N PRO A 61 -11.09 13.26 -1.51
CA PRO A 61 -10.58 14.63 -1.52
C PRO A 61 -9.07 14.70 -1.75
N PHE A 62 -8.30 13.65 -1.42
CA PHE A 62 -6.85 13.64 -1.61
C PHE A 62 -6.48 13.66 -3.09
N PHE A 63 -7.29 13.01 -3.93
CA PHE A 63 -7.09 12.97 -5.38
C PHE A 63 -7.95 13.97 -6.15
N ALA A 64 -8.96 14.59 -5.51
CA ALA A 64 -9.79 15.62 -6.13
C ALA A 64 -9.09 16.99 -6.20
N GLN A 65 -8.19 17.29 -5.26
CA GLN A 65 -7.50 18.58 -5.21
C GLN A 65 -6.33 18.63 -6.22
N GLU A 66 -6.12 19.81 -6.82
CA GLU A 66 -4.99 20.05 -7.74
C GLU A 66 -3.65 20.09 -7.01
N SER A 67 -3.65 20.51 -5.74
CA SER A 67 -2.48 20.55 -4.87
C SER A 67 -2.69 19.66 -3.65
N HIS A 68 -1.75 18.76 -3.39
CA HIS A 68 -1.75 17.94 -2.20
C HIS A 68 -1.24 18.72 -0.99
N ASP A 69 -1.79 18.46 0.20
CA ASP A 69 -1.25 18.99 1.44
C ASP A 69 0.20 18.53 1.68
N PRO A 70 1.05 19.34 2.33
CA PRO A 70 2.46 18.99 2.53
C PRO A 70 2.69 17.64 3.24
N TRP A 71 1.81 17.28 4.18
CA TRP A 71 1.90 15.99 4.87
C TRP A 71 1.59 14.84 3.91
N PHE A 72 0.57 14.98 3.05
CA PHE A 72 0.21 13.94 2.07
C PHE A 72 1.28 13.82 0.98
N GLN A 73 1.88 14.95 0.56
CA GLN A 73 3.00 14.95 -0.37
C GLN A 73 4.17 14.09 0.12
N ILE A 74 4.58 14.25 1.39
CA ILE A 74 5.69 13.43 1.92
C ILE A 74 5.31 11.94 1.99
N PHE A 75 4.05 11.60 2.26
CA PHE A 75 3.58 10.21 2.17
C PHE A 75 3.65 9.66 0.74
N LEU A 76 3.32 10.44 -0.28
CA LEU A 76 3.50 10.01 -1.69
C LEU A 76 4.97 9.77 -2.05
N TYR A 77 5.90 10.59 -1.53
CA TYR A 77 7.33 10.34 -1.71
C TYR A 77 7.78 9.07 -0.99
N ILE A 78 7.36 8.86 0.26
CA ILE A 78 7.65 7.63 1.02
C ILE A 78 7.05 6.42 0.29
N GLU A 79 5.86 6.57 -0.27
CA GLU A 79 5.21 5.53 -1.04
C GLU A 79 6.01 5.17 -2.28
N GLY A 80 6.40 6.14 -3.10
CA GLY A 80 7.20 5.89 -4.30
C GLY A 80 8.59 5.33 -4.02
N LEU A 81 9.26 5.81 -2.97
CA LEU A 81 10.65 5.45 -2.69
C LEU A 81 10.82 4.21 -1.82
N VAL A 82 9.85 3.90 -0.96
CA VAL A 82 9.93 2.81 0.02
C VAL A 82 8.83 1.78 -0.21
N GLN A 83 7.57 2.21 -0.22
CA GLN A 83 6.43 1.28 -0.26
C GLN A 83 6.33 0.55 -1.61
N PHE A 84 6.52 1.26 -2.72
CA PHE A 84 6.46 0.74 -4.08
C PHE A 84 7.51 -0.35 -4.38
N PRO A 85 8.83 -0.13 -4.16
CA PRO A 85 9.82 -1.18 -4.40
C PRO A 85 9.60 -2.40 -3.49
N LEU A 86 9.16 -2.18 -2.23
CA LEU A 86 8.80 -3.27 -1.34
C LEU A 86 7.55 -4.03 -1.83
N ALA A 87 6.53 -3.34 -2.31
CA ALA A 87 5.33 -3.94 -2.88
C ALA A 87 5.67 -4.81 -4.10
N ALA A 88 6.45 -4.29 -5.04
CA ALA A 88 6.87 -5.02 -6.23
C ALA A 88 7.67 -6.29 -5.86
N TYR A 89 8.61 -6.17 -4.91
CA TYR A 89 9.36 -7.30 -4.39
C TYR A 89 8.45 -8.34 -3.70
N LEU A 90 7.52 -7.89 -2.86
CA LEU A 90 6.60 -8.78 -2.14
C LEU A 90 5.65 -9.50 -3.08
N VAL A 91 5.09 -8.82 -4.09
CA VAL A 91 4.24 -9.46 -5.11
C VAL A 91 5.03 -10.54 -5.84
N TYR A 92 6.26 -10.24 -6.27
CA TYR A 92 7.12 -11.22 -6.94
C TYR A 92 7.38 -12.45 -6.07
N GLN A 93 7.72 -12.25 -4.79
CA GLN A 93 8.04 -13.37 -3.89
C GLN A 93 6.79 -14.14 -3.44
N LEU A 94 5.69 -13.45 -3.17
CA LEU A 94 4.45 -14.07 -2.72
C LEU A 94 3.71 -14.79 -3.84
N ALA A 95 3.91 -14.41 -5.10
CA ALA A 95 3.40 -15.16 -6.26
C ALA A 95 4.05 -16.54 -6.41
N SER A 96 5.21 -16.77 -5.79
CA SER A 96 5.85 -18.08 -5.73
C SER A 96 5.06 -19.06 -4.86
N THR A 97 5.06 -20.34 -5.27
CA THR A 97 4.50 -21.45 -4.48
C THR A 97 5.34 -21.79 -3.24
N LYS A 98 6.56 -21.23 -3.14
CA LYS A 98 7.46 -21.45 -2.02
C LYS A 98 6.98 -20.67 -0.78
N PRO A 99 7.19 -21.21 0.44
CA PRO A 99 7.00 -20.47 1.69
C PRO A 99 7.89 -19.22 1.75
N THR A 100 7.47 -18.24 2.55
CA THR A 100 8.25 -17.03 2.80
C THR A 100 9.61 -17.36 3.42
N ALA A 101 10.63 -16.59 3.00
CA ALA A 101 11.97 -16.61 3.58
C ALA A 101 12.19 -15.35 4.42
N GLY A 102 13.24 -15.35 5.25
CA GLY A 102 13.59 -14.21 6.12
C GLY A 102 13.61 -12.85 5.41
N PRO A 103 14.18 -12.72 4.18
CA PRO A 103 14.13 -11.46 3.45
C PRO A 103 12.72 -11.01 3.06
N THR A 104 11.84 -11.95 2.70
CA THR A 104 10.43 -11.66 2.39
C THR A 104 9.67 -11.24 3.64
N GLU A 105 9.92 -11.89 4.77
CA GLU A 105 9.32 -11.54 6.06
C GLU A 105 9.77 -10.15 6.52
N LEU A 106 11.04 -9.82 6.39
CA LEU A 106 11.56 -8.48 6.69
C LEU A 106 10.94 -7.40 5.80
N ALA A 107 10.87 -7.65 4.49
CA ALA A 107 10.23 -6.73 3.55
C ALA A 107 8.74 -6.54 3.87
N GLY A 108 8.03 -7.62 4.21
CA GLY A 108 6.62 -7.60 4.57
C GLY A 108 6.36 -6.82 5.87
N LEU A 109 7.24 -6.96 6.86
CA LEU A 109 7.21 -6.17 8.08
C LEU A 109 7.37 -4.68 7.79
N ALA A 110 8.41 -4.29 7.05
CA ALA A 110 8.66 -2.90 6.70
C ALA A 110 7.50 -2.29 5.89
N PHE A 111 7.07 -2.98 4.84
CA PHE A 111 5.93 -2.57 4.02
C PHE A 111 4.65 -2.42 4.86
N GLY A 112 4.37 -3.40 5.71
CA GLY A 112 3.17 -3.42 6.54
C GLY A 112 3.11 -2.23 7.49
N CYS A 113 4.22 -1.91 8.17
CA CYS A 113 4.32 -0.75 9.06
C CYS A 113 4.12 0.58 8.31
N VAL A 114 4.80 0.77 7.18
CA VAL A 114 4.73 2.02 6.40
C VAL A 114 3.32 2.22 5.84
N THR A 115 2.75 1.18 5.23
CA THR A 115 1.40 1.22 4.67
C THR A 115 0.35 1.47 5.75
N ALA A 116 0.43 0.73 6.86
CA ALA A 116 -0.53 0.88 7.96
C ALA A 116 -0.53 2.30 8.53
N MET A 117 0.65 2.89 8.70
CA MET A 117 0.82 4.26 9.18
C MET A 117 0.23 5.28 8.19
N GLY A 118 0.55 5.18 6.90
CA GLY A 118 0.01 6.07 5.87
C GLY A 118 -1.52 5.98 5.75
N ALA A 119 -2.06 4.75 5.71
CA ALA A 119 -3.49 4.52 5.67
C ALA A 119 -4.19 4.98 6.95
N ALA A 120 -3.60 4.81 8.13
CA ALA A 120 -4.15 5.31 9.39
C ALA A 120 -4.21 6.84 9.44
N ALA A 121 -3.20 7.53 8.90
CA ALA A 121 -3.21 8.98 8.74
C ALA A 121 -4.37 9.43 7.84
N CYS A 122 -4.54 8.78 6.67
CA CYS A 122 -5.66 9.05 5.77
C CYS A 122 -7.02 8.77 6.42
N CYS A 123 -7.17 7.66 7.14
CA CYS A 123 -8.39 7.35 7.90
C CYS A 123 -8.72 8.43 8.93
N THR A 124 -7.70 8.92 9.65
CA THR A 124 -7.87 9.94 10.68
C THR A 124 -8.28 11.26 10.05
N GLU A 125 -7.68 11.66 8.94
CA GLU A 125 -8.05 12.87 8.23
C GLU A 125 -9.50 12.77 7.69
N VAL A 126 -9.83 11.69 6.97
CA VAL A 126 -11.19 11.42 6.46
C VAL A 126 -12.24 11.43 7.58
N TRP A 127 -11.89 10.89 8.76
CA TRP A 127 -12.78 10.91 9.93
C TRP A 127 -13.13 12.34 10.37
N HIS A 128 -12.14 13.23 10.39
CA HIS A 128 -12.29 14.62 10.85
C HIS A 128 -12.76 15.58 9.75
N MET A 129 -12.73 15.17 8.48
CA MET A 129 -13.28 15.98 7.38
C MET A 129 -14.77 16.23 7.54
N GLY A 130 -15.14 17.50 7.39
CA GLY A 130 -16.52 17.96 7.38
C GLY A 130 -17.23 17.71 6.04
N PRO A 131 -18.57 17.87 6.01
CA PRO A 131 -19.40 17.61 4.84
C PRO A 131 -19.08 18.51 3.64
N ASP A 132 -18.43 19.65 3.86
CA ASP A 132 -18.02 20.61 2.82
C ASP A 132 -16.86 20.07 1.95
N VAL A 133 -16.06 19.15 2.49
CA VAL A 133 -14.90 18.55 1.80
C VAL A 133 -15.24 17.15 1.30
N LEU A 134 -15.92 16.35 2.13
CA LEU A 134 -16.30 14.99 1.80
C LEU A 134 -17.76 14.76 2.17
N SER A 135 -18.60 14.52 1.16
CA SER A 135 -20.03 14.31 1.42
C SER A 135 -20.26 13.13 2.36
N GLU A 136 -21.25 13.27 3.25
CA GLU A 136 -21.66 12.22 4.20
C GLU A 136 -22.08 10.91 3.50
N LYS A 137 -22.51 10.98 2.23
CA LYS A 137 -22.84 9.78 1.44
C LYS A 137 -21.59 8.97 1.08
N HIS A 138 -20.48 9.64 0.79
CA HIS A 138 -19.26 8.99 0.30
C HIS A 138 -18.31 8.63 1.44
N LYS A 139 -18.37 9.38 2.55
CA LYS A 139 -17.50 9.20 3.72
C LYS A 139 -17.43 7.77 4.26
N PRO A 140 -18.54 7.03 4.49
CA PRO A 140 -18.46 5.66 4.97
C PRO A 140 -17.80 4.71 3.97
N SER A 141 -18.11 4.88 2.67
CA SER A 141 -17.53 4.05 1.60
C SER A 141 -16.02 4.27 1.49
N LEU A 142 -15.60 5.54 1.54
CA LEU A 142 -14.19 5.90 1.45
C LEU A 142 -13.41 5.41 2.67
N LEU A 143 -13.91 5.68 3.88
CA LEU A 143 -13.24 5.30 5.11
C LEU A 143 -13.19 3.78 5.28
N TYR A 144 -14.35 3.12 5.29
CA TYR A 144 -14.45 1.70 5.65
C TYR A 144 -14.17 0.77 4.47
N GLY A 145 -14.45 1.21 3.25
CA GLY A 145 -14.27 0.41 2.04
C GLY A 145 -12.89 0.58 1.41
N THR A 146 -12.33 1.79 1.44
CA THR A 146 -11.04 2.08 0.79
C THR A 146 -9.90 2.10 1.81
N TYR A 147 -9.87 3.06 2.74
CA TYR A 147 -8.69 3.29 3.57
C TYR A 147 -8.50 2.28 4.71
N LEU A 148 -9.58 1.92 5.42
CA LEU A 148 -9.49 1.07 6.61
C LEU A 148 -8.94 -0.33 6.33
N PRO A 149 -9.32 -1.03 5.23
CA PRO A 149 -8.72 -2.31 4.88
C PRO A 149 -7.19 -2.23 4.68
N PHE A 150 -6.71 -1.15 4.06
CA PHE A 150 -5.26 -0.89 3.89
C PHE A 150 -4.57 -0.38 5.17
N SER A 151 -5.30 -0.08 6.24
CA SER A 151 -4.71 0.11 7.57
C SER A 151 -4.65 -1.21 8.36
N ILE A 152 -5.77 -1.95 8.38
CA ILE A 152 -5.91 -3.17 9.19
C ILE A 152 -5.09 -4.32 8.62
N VAL A 153 -5.22 -4.65 7.33
CA VAL A 153 -4.56 -5.82 6.76
C VAL A 153 -3.03 -5.68 6.80
N PRO A 154 -2.44 -4.52 6.43
CA PRO A 154 -1.00 -4.31 6.56
C PRO A 154 -0.50 -4.33 8.00
N THR A 155 -1.30 -3.88 8.98
CA THR A 155 -0.99 -4.05 10.40
C THR A 155 -0.92 -5.53 10.79
N LEU A 156 -1.93 -6.32 10.42
CA LEU A 156 -1.94 -7.76 10.71
C LEU A 156 -0.79 -8.48 10.02
N MET A 157 -0.47 -8.07 8.79
CA MET A 157 0.67 -8.61 8.06
C MET A 157 1.99 -8.26 8.74
N ALA A 158 2.19 -7.02 9.19
CA ALA A 158 3.40 -6.61 9.90
C ALA A 158 3.62 -7.49 11.15
N VAL A 159 2.57 -7.72 11.94
CA VAL A 159 2.63 -8.60 13.11
C VAL A 159 2.94 -10.05 12.71
N ASP A 160 2.25 -10.60 11.70
CA ASP A 160 2.49 -11.96 11.22
C ASP A 160 3.94 -12.15 10.73
N MET A 161 4.47 -11.20 9.95
CA MET A 161 5.83 -11.22 9.45
C MET A 161 6.87 -11.08 10.58
N TYR A 162 6.62 -10.22 11.57
CA TYR A 162 7.45 -10.12 12.76
C TYR A 162 7.52 -11.45 13.52
N LEU A 163 6.37 -12.10 13.74
CA LEU A 163 6.30 -13.38 14.46
C LEU A 163 7.01 -14.52 13.70
N ARG A 164 7.01 -14.50 12.37
CA ARG A 164 7.78 -15.46 11.55
C ARG A 164 9.28 -15.17 11.55
N LEU A 165 9.65 -13.89 11.54
CA LEU A 165 11.04 -13.45 11.48
C LEU A 165 11.78 -13.64 12.82
N LEU A 166 11.10 -13.42 13.95
CA LEU A 166 11.69 -13.44 15.29
C LEU A 166 12.43 -14.78 15.61
N PRO A 167 11.85 -15.97 15.39
CA PRO A 167 12.55 -17.24 15.60
C PRO A 167 13.81 -17.39 14.74
N ARG A 168 13.82 -16.83 13.52
CA ARG A 168 14.98 -16.92 12.62
C ARG A 168 16.13 -16.06 13.10
N VAL A 169 15.82 -14.86 13.59
CA VAL A 169 16.81 -13.94 14.17
C VAL A 169 17.42 -14.56 15.43
N GLN A 170 16.59 -15.15 16.29
CA GLN A 170 17.04 -15.84 17.50
C GLN A 170 17.96 -17.02 17.18
N ALA A 171 17.58 -17.88 16.23
CA ALA A 171 18.40 -19.02 15.81
C ALA A 171 19.75 -18.61 15.18
N GLY A 172 19.83 -17.44 14.54
CA GLY A 172 21.09 -16.87 14.04
C GLY A 172 22.01 -16.40 15.17
N GLY A 173 21.44 -15.79 16.22
CA GLY A 173 22.18 -15.35 17.40
C GLY A 173 22.78 -16.50 18.20
N ASP A 174 22.09 -17.63 18.31
CA ASP A 174 22.62 -18.82 19.00
C ASP A 174 23.80 -19.44 18.27
N LYS A 175 23.79 -19.46 16.92
CA LYS A 175 24.94 -19.94 16.13
C LYS A 175 26.17 -19.04 16.27
N ALA A 176 25.97 -17.72 16.39
CA ALA A 176 27.06 -16.75 16.56
C ALA A 176 27.69 -16.79 17.97
N LYS A 177 26.97 -17.28 18.99
CA LYS A 177 27.50 -17.45 20.36
C LYS A 177 28.31 -18.74 20.55
N ILE A 178 28.20 -19.70 19.63
CA ILE A 178 28.85 -21.01 19.69
C ILE A 178 30.17 -21.03 18.89
N GLN A 179 30.41 -20.02 18.04
CA GLN A 179 31.69 -19.77 17.37
C GLN A 179 32.55 -18.80 18.17
#